data_AF-A0A7W9QE48-F1
#
_entry.id   AF-A0A7W9QE48-F1
#
_cell.length_a   1.000
_cell.length_b   1.000
_cell.length_c   1.000
_cell.angle_alpha   90.00
_cell.angle_beta   90.00
_cell.angle_gamma   90.00
#
_symmetry.space_group_name_H-M   'P 1'
#
loop_
_entity.id
_entity.type
_entity.pdbx_description
1 polymer ?
#
loop_
_entity_poly.entity_id
_entity_poly.type
_entity_poly.pdbx_seq_one_letter_code
_entity_poly.pdbx_strand_id
1 'polypeptide(L)'
;MSKRIGLYPRVRVEGGGSGAVSQAGSVLMVETVRKVGLDTAVSAALAPWRKPRAVHEPGKVLLDVALATALGDDCLADVAMLRAEPHMFGPVASDPTVSRLIDALAAAGPKALTAIRSARAEVRSRVGELAGANGPAADGQVIVDIDGVLVLAHCEKQDATATWKKTFGHHPLVAFATTAQPVPESR
;
A
#
# COMPACT_ATOMS: atom_id res chain seq x y z
N MET A 1 -0.64 21.74 22.50
CA MET A 1 -0.65 20.98 21.23
C MET A 1 -0.58 19.50 21.56
N SER A 2 -1.64 18.74 21.29
CA SER A 2 -1.62 17.28 21.47
C SER A 2 -0.59 16.67 20.52
N LYS A 3 0.37 15.92 21.07
CA LYS A 3 1.43 15.24 20.31
C LYS A 3 0.74 14.18 19.44
N ARG A 4 0.79 14.31 18.11
CA ARG A 4 0.27 13.27 17.21
C ARG A 4 1.12 12.01 17.40
N ILE A 5 0.51 10.89 17.79
CA ILE A 5 1.16 9.59 18.02
C ILE A 5 1.25 8.78 16.70
N GLY A 6 1.30 9.46 15.55
CA GLY A 6 1.31 8.83 14.23
C GLY A 6 0.74 9.74 13.13
N LEU A 7 0.84 9.28 11.88
CA LEU A 7 0.42 10.06 10.71
C LEU A 7 -1.10 10.13 10.52
N TYR A 8 -1.83 9.14 11.04
CA TYR A 8 -3.28 9.00 10.92
C TYR A 8 -3.98 9.20 12.27
N PRO A 9 -5.21 9.76 12.29
CA PRO A 9 -6.09 9.75 13.46
C PRO A 9 -6.32 8.35 14.04
N ARG A 10 -6.65 8.26 15.32
CA ARG A 10 -7.19 7.03 15.92
C ARG A 10 -8.70 7.07 15.76
N VAL A 11 -9.25 6.15 14.97
CA VAL A 11 -10.69 5.99 14.84
C VAL A 11 -11.23 5.36 16.14
N ARG A 12 -12.25 5.98 16.73
CA ARG A 12 -13.02 5.42 17.84
C ARG A 12 -14.45 5.22 17.36
N VAL A 13 -15.01 4.05 17.65
CA VAL A 13 -16.40 3.71 17.33
C VAL A 13 -17.18 3.74 18.63
N GLU A 14 -18.21 4.57 18.69
CA GLU A 14 -19.12 4.70 19.83
C GLU A 14 -20.56 4.51 19.35
N GLY A 15 -21.40 3.90 20.16
CA GLY A 15 -22.82 3.73 19.84
C GLY A 15 -23.60 5.06 19.97
N GLY A 16 -24.60 5.27 19.12
CA GLY A 16 -25.51 6.43 19.19
C GLY A 16 -25.15 7.63 18.29
N GLY A 17 -24.10 7.52 17.48
CA GLY A 17 -23.77 8.52 16.45
C GLY A 17 -24.61 8.37 15.18
N SER A 18 -24.80 9.47 14.43
CA SER A 18 -25.50 9.51 13.14
C SER A 18 -24.55 9.64 11.92
N GLY A 19 -23.24 9.46 12.13
CA GLY A 19 -22.23 9.57 11.07
C GLY A 19 -22.17 8.31 10.20
N ALA A 20 -22.11 8.49 8.88
CA ALA A 20 -21.79 7.43 7.94
C ALA A 20 -20.33 7.55 7.48
N VAL A 21 -19.68 6.41 7.29
CA VAL A 21 -18.31 6.30 6.77
C VAL A 21 -18.33 5.38 5.57
N SER A 22 -17.95 5.88 4.40
CA SER A 22 -17.99 5.10 3.17
C SER A 22 -16.81 4.13 3.08
N GLN A 23 -15.66 4.49 3.67
CA GLN A 23 -14.42 3.70 3.59
C GLN A 23 -14.09 2.95 4.89
N ALA A 24 -15.08 2.41 5.61
CA ALA A 24 -14.86 1.73 6.89
C ALA A 24 -13.85 0.56 6.82
N GLY A 25 -13.75 -0.12 5.66
CA GLY A 25 -12.77 -1.19 5.43
C GLY A 25 -11.31 -0.72 5.47
N SER A 26 -11.04 0.57 5.24
CA SER A 26 -9.70 1.15 5.28
C SER A 26 -9.13 1.27 6.71
N VAL A 27 -9.99 1.20 7.75
CA VAL A 27 -9.56 1.34 9.14
C VAL A 27 -8.53 0.27 9.52
N LEU A 28 -8.74 -0.98 9.08
CA LEU A 28 -7.79 -2.06 9.32
C LEU A 28 -6.45 -1.79 8.62
N MET A 29 -6.47 -1.20 7.42
CA MET A 29 -5.26 -0.84 6.68
C MET A 29 -4.49 0.26 7.41
N VAL A 30 -5.18 1.32 7.86
CA VAL A 30 -4.58 2.42 8.62
C VAL A 30 -3.98 1.93 9.95
N GLU A 31 -4.70 1.05 10.68
CA GLU A 31 -4.16 0.45 11.89
C GLU A 31 -2.98 -0.48 11.59
N THR A 32 -3.00 -1.21 10.47
CA THR A 32 -1.87 -2.02 10.02
C THR A 32 -0.64 -1.14 9.78
N VAL A 33 -0.78 -0.06 9.00
CA VAL A 33 0.28 0.94 8.74
C VAL A 33 0.92 1.40 10.05
N ARG A 34 0.11 1.70 11.07
CA ARG A 34 0.59 2.13 12.38
C ARG A 34 1.26 0.98 13.16
N LYS A 35 0.63 -0.19 13.23
CA LYS A 35 1.10 -1.33 14.05
C LYS A 35 2.44 -1.86 13.57
N VAL A 36 2.64 -1.90 12.25
CA VAL A 36 3.90 -2.34 11.64
C VAL A 36 4.94 -1.22 11.56
N GLY A 37 4.60 0.00 11.95
CA GLY A 37 5.50 1.16 11.96
C GLY A 37 5.81 1.72 10.56
N LEU A 38 4.98 1.42 9.56
CA LEU A 38 5.19 1.90 8.19
C LEU A 38 5.09 3.42 8.09
N ASP A 39 4.20 4.03 8.87
CA ASP A 39 4.07 5.49 8.95
C ASP A 39 5.39 6.16 9.38
N THR A 40 6.00 5.64 10.42
CA THR A 40 7.23 6.19 11.01
C THR A 40 8.43 5.96 10.09
N ALA A 41 8.58 4.74 9.56
CA ALA A 41 9.70 4.37 8.69
C ALA A 41 9.68 5.19 7.39
N VAL A 42 8.52 5.33 6.74
CA VAL A 42 8.41 6.10 5.49
C VAL A 42 8.58 7.60 5.75
N SER A 43 8.03 8.15 6.86
CA SER A 43 8.26 9.55 7.22
C SER A 43 9.73 9.86 7.47
N ALA A 44 10.46 8.97 8.16
CA ALA A 44 11.89 9.13 8.37
C ALA A 44 12.67 9.04 7.06
N ALA A 45 12.40 8.03 6.23
CA ALA A 45 13.09 7.82 4.96
C ALA A 45 12.88 8.97 3.96
N LEU A 46 11.68 9.58 3.95
CA LEU A 46 11.37 10.69 3.06
C LEU A 46 11.58 12.08 3.68
N ALA A 47 12.12 12.17 4.89
CA ALA A 47 12.46 13.44 5.53
C ALA A 47 13.36 14.35 4.66
N PRO A 48 14.35 13.84 3.89
CA PRO A 48 15.17 14.69 3.02
C PRO A 48 14.39 15.45 1.93
N TRP A 49 13.19 14.99 1.56
CA TRP A 49 12.32 15.63 0.57
C TRP A 49 11.26 16.54 1.20
N ARG A 50 11.27 16.70 2.52
CA ARG A 50 10.38 17.63 3.22
C ARG A 50 10.86 19.05 3.02
N LYS A 51 10.08 19.86 2.31
CA LYS A 51 10.36 21.31 2.19
C LYS A 51 10.19 22.00 3.57
N PRO A 52 10.97 23.03 3.90
CA PRO A 52 10.90 23.71 5.20
C PRO A 52 9.50 24.22 5.59
N ARG A 53 8.71 24.63 4.60
CA ARG A 53 7.33 25.15 4.79
C ARG A 53 6.25 24.15 4.40
N ALA A 54 6.60 22.87 4.27
CA ALA A 54 5.63 21.83 3.89
C ALA A 54 4.63 21.58 5.03
N VAL A 55 3.35 21.79 4.73
CA VAL A 55 2.23 21.41 5.62
C VAL A 55 2.03 19.90 5.65
N HIS A 56 2.13 19.26 4.49
CA HIS A 56 2.01 17.81 4.35
C HIS A 56 3.38 17.14 4.41
N GLU A 57 3.50 16.08 5.19
CA GLU A 57 4.72 15.29 5.27
C GLU A 57 4.82 14.35 4.05
N PRO A 58 5.97 14.29 3.34
CA PRO A 58 6.13 13.42 2.17
C PRO A 58 5.73 11.96 2.41
N GLY A 59 6.07 11.42 3.59
CA GLY A 59 5.70 10.05 3.95
C GLY A 59 4.20 9.83 4.05
N LYS A 60 3.47 10.79 4.63
CA LYS A 60 2.00 10.75 4.68
C LYS A 60 1.38 10.84 3.31
N VAL A 61 1.87 11.74 2.47
CA VAL A 61 1.35 11.89 1.10
C VAL A 61 1.53 10.60 0.30
N LEU A 62 2.70 9.97 0.40
CA LEU A 62 2.94 8.68 -0.27
C LEU A 62 2.05 7.56 0.28
N LEU A 63 1.80 7.53 1.59
CA LEU A 63 0.91 6.53 2.19
C LEU A 63 -0.56 6.76 1.86
N ASP A 64 -1.00 8.02 1.69
CA ASP A 64 -2.35 8.34 1.23
C ASP A 64 -2.57 7.86 -0.20
N VAL A 65 -1.60 8.06 -1.09
CA VAL A 65 -1.64 7.48 -2.44
C VAL A 65 -1.70 5.96 -2.39
N ALA A 66 -0.85 5.33 -1.58
CA ALA A 66 -0.85 3.87 -1.43
C ALA A 66 -2.18 3.33 -0.89
N LEU A 67 -2.82 4.06 0.03
CA LEU A 67 -4.10 3.70 0.61
C LEU A 67 -5.24 3.86 -0.39
N ALA A 68 -5.26 4.96 -1.16
CA ALA A 68 -6.18 5.15 -2.28
C ALA A 68 -6.10 3.99 -3.26
N THR A 69 -4.88 3.66 -3.72
CA THR A 69 -4.66 2.51 -4.62
C THR A 69 -5.10 1.18 -4.00
N ALA A 70 -4.88 0.97 -2.69
CA ALA A 70 -5.33 -0.24 -2.00
C ALA A 70 -6.86 -0.35 -1.89
N LEU A 71 -7.58 0.77 -1.94
CA LEU A 71 -9.03 0.83 -1.96
C LEU A 71 -9.63 0.68 -3.37
N GLY A 72 -8.78 0.56 -4.40
CA GLY A 72 -9.17 0.34 -5.78
C GLY A 72 -9.09 1.58 -6.67
N ASP A 73 -8.58 2.70 -6.15
CA ASP A 73 -8.39 3.91 -6.94
C ASP A 73 -7.27 3.74 -7.97
N ASP A 74 -7.48 4.24 -9.19
CA ASP A 74 -6.54 4.14 -10.30
C ASP A 74 -5.93 5.49 -10.72
N CYS A 75 -6.36 6.60 -10.10
CA CYS A 75 -5.86 7.94 -10.36
C CYS A 75 -5.29 8.62 -9.11
N LEU A 76 -4.22 9.42 -9.26
CA LEU A 76 -3.65 10.21 -8.16
C LEU A 76 -4.64 11.23 -7.59
N ALA A 77 -5.61 11.68 -8.39
CA ALA A 77 -6.63 12.62 -7.96
C ALA A 77 -7.63 12.01 -6.97
N ASP A 78 -7.77 10.68 -6.97
CA ASP A 78 -8.74 9.95 -6.14
C ASP A 78 -8.42 9.99 -4.65
N VAL A 79 -7.21 10.44 -4.27
CA VAL A 79 -6.91 10.85 -2.88
C VAL A 79 -7.87 11.92 -2.35
N ALA A 80 -8.65 12.59 -3.22
CA ALA A 80 -9.78 13.42 -2.84
C ALA A 80 -10.85 12.64 -2.04
N MET A 81 -11.04 11.35 -2.30
CA MET A 81 -11.94 10.47 -1.54
C MET A 81 -11.46 10.31 -0.10
N LEU A 82 -10.16 10.09 0.10
CA LEU A 82 -9.58 10.11 1.45
C LEU A 82 -9.71 11.49 2.11
N ARG A 83 -9.53 12.56 1.34
CA ARG A 83 -9.66 13.93 1.85
C ARG A 83 -11.09 14.26 2.30
N ALA A 84 -12.10 13.63 1.71
CA ALA A 84 -13.49 13.78 2.11
C ALA A 84 -13.81 13.16 3.48
N GLU A 85 -12.95 12.27 3.99
CA GLU A 85 -13.10 11.61 5.29
C GLU A 85 -11.96 11.97 6.27
N PRO A 86 -11.80 13.26 6.64
CA PRO A 86 -10.67 13.72 7.47
C PRO A 86 -10.67 13.15 8.88
N HIS A 87 -11.80 12.64 9.36
CA HIS A 87 -11.91 11.97 10.65
C HIS A 87 -11.19 10.60 10.67
N MET A 88 -11.05 9.95 9.51
CA MET A 88 -10.28 8.71 9.38
C MET A 88 -8.84 8.95 8.93
N PHE A 89 -8.66 9.80 7.92
CA PHE A 89 -7.36 9.93 7.25
C PHE A 89 -6.57 11.16 7.69
N GLY A 90 -7.19 12.07 8.44
CA GLY A 90 -6.57 13.35 8.80
C GLY A 90 -6.39 14.27 7.59
N PRO A 91 -5.45 15.23 7.65
CA PRO A 91 -5.16 16.10 6.53
C PRO A 91 -4.54 15.33 5.35
N VAL A 92 -5.26 15.25 4.23
CA VAL A 92 -4.80 14.64 2.97
C VAL A 92 -4.43 15.74 1.97
N ALA A 93 -3.28 15.60 1.32
CA ALA A 93 -2.77 16.58 0.36
C ALA A 93 -3.68 16.72 -0.87
N SER A 94 -3.67 17.90 -1.51
CA SER A 94 -4.31 18.12 -2.81
C SER A 94 -3.62 17.36 -3.93
N ASP A 95 -4.34 17.04 -5.00
CA ASP A 95 -3.78 16.36 -6.18
C ASP A 95 -2.52 17.08 -6.76
N PRO A 96 -2.53 18.42 -6.96
CA PRO A 96 -1.30 19.12 -7.37
C PRO A 96 -0.14 18.99 -6.38
N THR A 97 -0.42 18.78 -5.09
CA THR A 97 0.61 18.57 -4.08
C THR A 97 1.19 17.16 -4.14
N VAL A 98 0.34 16.16 -4.41
CA VAL A 98 0.75 14.79 -4.68
C VAL A 98 1.63 14.75 -5.93
N SER A 99 1.16 15.28 -7.05
CA SER A 99 1.91 15.31 -8.32
C SER A 99 3.30 15.93 -8.15
N ARG A 100 3.41 17.11 -7.53
CA ARG A 100 4.71 17.75 -7.25
C ARG A 100 5.64 16.92 -6.37
N LEU A 101 5.10 16.16 -5.43
CA LEU A 101 5.92 15.26 -4.62
C LEU A 101 6.44 14.10 -5.46
N ILE A 102 5.57 13.47 -6.26
CA ILE A 102 5.97 12.37 -7.16
C ILE A 102 7.04 12.86 -8.15
N ASP A 103 6.89 14.05 -8.72
CA ASP A 103 7.90 14.67 -9.59
C ASP A 103 9.24 14.86 -8.86
N ALA A 104 9.21 15.34 -7.62
CA ALA A 104 10.43 15.54 -6.83
C ALA A 104 11.13 14.21 -6.48
N LEU A 105 10.36 13.17 -6.19
CA LEU A 105 10.89 11.83 -5.94
C LEU A 105 11.45 11.20 -7.22
N ALA A 106 10.75 11.36 -8.35
CA ALA A 106 11.18 10.89 -9.66
C ALA A 106 12.49 11.58 -10.09
N ALA A 107 12.57 12.90 -9.92
CA ALA A 107 13.78 13.68 -10.21
C ALA A 107 14.98 13.27 -9.33
N ALA A 108 14.74 12.80 -8.11
CA ALA A 108 15.79 12.28 -7.23
C ALA A 108 16.23 10.84 -7.58
N GLY A 109 15.47 10.16 -8.45
CA GLY A 109 15.82 8.89 -9.06
C GLY A 109 16.20 7.79 -8.05
N PRO A 110 17.37 7.14 -8.20
CA PRO A 110 17.79 6.04 -7.34
C PRO A 110 17.81 6.37 -5.84
N LYS A 111 18.06 7.63 -5.46
CA LYS A 111 18.11 8.02 -4.04
C LYS A 111 16.74 7.87 -3.37
N ALA A 112 15.68 8.35 -4.01
CA ALA A 112 14.33 8.23 -3.50
C ALA A 112 13.87 6.76 -3.49
N LEU A 113 14.17 6.02 -4.56
CA LEU A 113 13.84 4.60 -4.64
C LEU A 113 14.53 3.78 -3.54
N THR A 114 15.81 4.04 -3.27
CA THR A 114 16.55 3.38 -2.19
C THR A 114 15.95 3.71 -0.84
N ALA A 115 15.63 4.97 -0.56
CA ALA A 115 14.98 5.37 0.70
C ALA A 115 13.65 4.62 0.94
N ILE A 116 12.79 4.55 -0.08
CA ILE A 116 11.53 3.81 -0.01
C ILE A 116 11.77 2.31 0.17
N ARG A 117 12.73 1.73 -0.55
CA ARG A 117 13.08 0.30 -0.44
C ARG A 117 13.62 -0.05 0.95
N SER A 118 14.45 0.80 1.53
CA SER A 118 14.98 0.65 2.88
C SER A 118 13.86 0.69 3.93
N ALA A 119 12.97 1.68 3.88
CA ALA A 119 11.82 1.74 4.78
C ALA A 119 10.93 0.49 4.65
N ARG A 120 10.66 0.04 3.42
CA ARG A 120 9.88 -1.19 3.17
C ARG A 120 10.61 -2.45 3.63
N ALA A 121 11.94 -2.50 3.59
CA ALA A 121 12.71 -3.64 4.07
C ALA A 121 12.66 -3.73 5.61
N GLU A 122 12.86 -2.61 6.29
CA GLU A 122 12.74 -2.49 7.75
C GLU A 122 11.35 -2.94 8.22
N VAL A 123 10.29 -2.38 7.61
CA VAL A 123 8.91 -2.72 7.96
C VAL A 123 8.60 -4.19 7.68
N ARG A 124 9.13 -4.77 6.60
CA ARG A 124 8.96 -6.20 6.31
C ARG A 124 9.61 -7.09 7.36
N SER A 125 10.79 -6.71 7.87
CA SER A 125 11.44 -7.41 8.99
C SER A 125 10.51 -7.42 10.22
N ARG A 126 10.00 -6.25 10.58
CA ARG A 126 9.07 -6.09 11.71
C ARG A 126 7.76 -6.84 11.52
N VAL A 127 7.21 -6.89 10.31
CA VAL A 127 6.03 -7.71 10.01
C VAL A 127 6.33 -9.18 10.27
N GLY A 128 7.51 -9.67 9.88
CA GLY A 128 7.96 -11.03 10.18
C GLY A 128 8.02 -11.30 11.69
N GLU A 129 8.63 -10.38 12.45
CA GLU A 129 8.70 -10.48 13.92
C GLU A 129 7.32 -10.49 14.58
N LEU A 130 6.39 -9.64 14.11
CA LEU A 130 5.01 -9.57 14.61
C LEU A 130 4.19 -10.81 14.24
N ALA A 131 4.42 -11.38 13.06
CA ALA A 131 3.73 -12.59 12.62
C ALA A 131 4.19 -13.81 13.44
N GLY A 132 5.47 -13.89 13.80
CA GLY A 132 6.02 -14.97 14.61
C GLY A 132 5.68 -16.35 14.04
N ALA A 133 5.07 -17.21 14.87
CA ALA A 133 4.64 -18.55 14.48
C ALA A 133 3.49 -18.58 13.44
N ASN A 134 2.84 -17.44 13.17
CA ASN A 134 1.83 -17.32 12.11
C ASN A 134 2.43 -16.83 10.78
N GLY A 135 3.75 -16.62 10.72
CA GLY A 135 4.43 -16.16 9.52
C GLY A 135 4.62 -17.27 8.48
N PRO A 136 4.80 -16.92 7.19
CA PRO A 136 5.00 -17.87 6.10
C PRO A 136 6.30 -18.69 6.18
N ALA A 137 7.20 -18.33 7.11
CA ALA A 137 8.45 -19.03 7.34
C ALA A 137 8.50 -19.69 8.74
N ALA A 138 7.37 -19.78 9.45
CA ALA A 138 7.32 -20.26 10.84
C ALA A 138 7.93 -21.65 11.03
N ASP A 139 7.74 -22.55 10.06
CA ASP A 139 8.25 -23.92 10.10
C ASP A 139 9.67 -24.05 9.49
N GLY A 140 10.38 -22.94 9.27
CA GLY A 140 11.71 -22.92 8.65
C GLY A 140 11.70 -23.17 7.14
N GLN A 141 10.53 -23.30 6.52
CA GLN A 141 10.32 -23.44 5.08
C GLN A 141 9.39 -22.35 4.57
N VAL A 142 9.68 -21.82 3.38
CA VAL A 142 8.75 -20.96 2.62
C VAL A 142 8.37 -21.72 1.36
N ILE A 143 7.07 -21.86 1.11
CA ILE A 143 6.56 -22.44 -0.13
C ILE A 143 6.28 -21.30 -1.09
N VAL A 144 6.91 -21.37 -2.26
CA VAL A 144 6.70 -20.42 -3.36
C VAL A 144 5.89 -21.13 -4.43
N ASP A 145 4.63 -20.73 -4.56
CA ASP A 145 3.78 -21.14 -5.66
C ASP A 145 4.09 -20.27 -6.88
N ILE A 146 4.34 -20.91 -8.03
CA ILE A 146 4.67 -20.22 -9.28
C ILE A 146 3.59 -20.60 -10.28
N ASP A 147 2.78 -19.62 -10.66
CA ASP A 147 1.68 -19.82 -11.62
C ASP A 147 1.75 -18.81 -12.77
N GLY A 148 1.22 -19.20 -13.92
CA GLY A 148 1.01 -18.33 -15.06
C GLY A 148 -0.35 -17.65 -14.93
N VAL A 149 -0.37 -16.32 -14.79
CA VAL A 149 -1.62 -15.56 -14.83
C VAL A 149 -1.79 -14.96 -16.21
N LEU A 150 -2.98 -15.07 -16.80
CA LEU A 150 -3.29 -14.37 -18.03
C LEU A 150 -3.73 -12.95 -17.71
N VAL A 151 -2.90 -11.97 -18.06
CA VAL A 151 -3.25 -10.55 -17.98
C VAL A 151 -3.85 -10.16 -19.32
N LEU A 152 -5.16 -9.90 -19.34
CA LEU A 152 -5.88 -9.49 -20.53
C LEU A 152 -5.40 -8.11 -20.98
N ALA A 153 -4.95 -8.03 -22.24
CA ALA A 153 -4.60 -6.78 -22.89
C ALA A 153 -5.18 -6.84 -24.30
N HIS A 154 -6.41 -6.32 -24.45
CA HIS A 154 -7.14 -6.39 -25.71
C HIS A 154 -6.45 -5.56 -26.79
N CYS A 155 -6.28 -6.13 -27.98
CA CYS A 155 -5.71 -5.44 -29.13
C CYS A 155 -6.31 -5.99 -30.43
N GLU A 156 -7.10 -5.19 -31.14
CA GLU A 156 -7.70 -5.53 -32.45
C GLU A 156 -6.82 -5.08 -33.63
N LYS A 157 -5.57 -4.71 -33.36
CA LYS A 157 -4.65 -4.33 -34.44
C LYS A 157 -4.23 -5.56 -35.23
N GLN A 158 -3.94 -5.32 -36.51
CA GLN A 158 -3.39 -6.32 -37.43
C GLN A 158 -2.15 -6.99 -36.78
N ASP A 159 -2.06 -8.32 -36.89
CA ASP A 159 -1.02 -9.20 -36.31
C ASP A 159 -1.10 -9.52 -34.80
N ALA A 160 -2.13 -9.04 -34.08
CA ALA A 160 -2.37 -9.51 -32.72
C ALA A 160 -2.72 -11.02 -32.72
N THR A 161 -1.92 -11.82 -32.03
CA THR A 161 -2.11 -13.29 -31.95
C THR A 161 -2.83 -13.66 -30.67
N ALA A 162 -3.83 -14.54 -30.77
CA ALA A 162 -4.55 -15.04 -29.60
C ALA A 162 -3.63 -15.93 -28.74
N THR A 163 -3.77 -15.82 -27.41
CA THR A 163 -3.15 -16.72 -26.45
C THR A 163 -3.77 -18.11 -26.55
N TRP A 164 -3.19 -19.10 -25.86
CA TRP A 164 -3.75 -20.45 -25.75
C TRP A 164 -5.23 -20.48 -25.32
N LYS A 165 -5.65 -19.55 -24.44
CA LYS A 165 -7.05 -19.42 -23.99
C LYS A 165 -7.95 -18.68 -25.00
N LYS A 166 -7.47 -18.45 -26.23
CA LYS A 166 -8.17 -17.73 -27.31
C LYS A 166 -8.55 -16.28 -26.97
N THR A 167 -7.77 -15.64 -26.11
CA THR A 167 -7.91 -14.23 -25.72
C THR A 167 -6.62 -13.47 -26.02
N PHE A 168 -6.63 -12.13 -25.95
CA PHE A 168 -5.42 -11.31 -26.05
C PHE A 168 -4.81 -11.02 -24.69
N GLY A 169 -3.49 -11.00 -24.59
CA GLY A 169 -2.83 -10.67 -23.34
C GLY A 169 -1.42 -11.24 -23.19
N HIS A 170 -0.86 -11.03 -22.00
CA HIS A 170 0.44 -11.54 -21.60
C HIS A 170 0.29 -12.65 -20.55
N HIS A 171 1.28 -13.54 -20.49
CA HIS A 171 1.32 -14.60 -19.49
C HIS A 171 2.54 -14.44 -18.57
N PRO A 172 2.57 -13.40 -17.70
CA PRO A 172 3.62 -13.28 -16.71
C PRO A 172 3.56 -14.47 -15.74
N LEU A 173 4.74 -15.00 -15.41
CA LEU A 173 4.89 -15.89 -14.27
C LEU A 173 4.83 -15.04 -13.00
N VAL A 174 3.92 -15.39 -12.11
CA VAL A 174 3.80 -14.78 -10.78
C VAL A 174 4.23 -15.79 -9.73
N ALA A 175 4.88 -15.29 -8.68
CA ALA A 175 5.35 -16.10 -7.55
C ALA A 175 4.68 -15.61 -6.27
N PHE A 176 3.99 -16.50 -5.56
CA PHE A 176 3.31 -16.23 -4.29
C PHE A 176 3.95 -17.03 -3.16
N ALA A 177 4.20 -16.39 -2.02
CA ALA A 177 4.62 -17.09 -0.80
C ALA A 177 3.38 -17.41 0.04
N THR A 178 3.16 -18.67 0.40
CA THR A 178 2.01 -19.12 1.19
C THR A 178 2.44 -19.85 2.47
N THR A 179 1.57 -19.83 3.49
CA THR A 179 1.63 -20.77 4.60
C THR A 179 0.94 -22.06 4.16
N ALA A 180 1.65 -23.18 4.08
CA ALA A 180 0.95 -24.46 3.91
C ALA A 180 0.12 -24.74 5.16
N GLN A 181 -1.20 -24.78 5.04
CA GLN A 181 -1.95 -25.73 5.84
C GLN A 181 -1.80 -27.09 5.15
N PRO A 182 -1.39 -28.16 5.85
CA PRO A 182 -1.41 -29.49 5.26
C PRO A 182 -2.85 -29.77 4.82
N VAL A 183 -3.02 -30.05 3.53
CA VAL A 183 -4.28 -30.57 3.00
C VAL A 183 -4.49 -31.92 3.71
N PRO A 184 -5.60 -32.13 4.46
CA PRO A 184 -5.83 -33.43 5.06
C PRO A 184 -5.95 -34.45 3.94
N GLU A 185 -5.07 -35.46 3.93
CA GLU A 185 -5.20 -36.61 3.05
C GLU A 185 -6.55 -37.26 3.32
N SER A 186 -7.49 -37.11 2.39
CA SER A 186 -8.67 -37.96 2.32
C SER A 186 -8.21 -39.37 1.99
N ARG A 187 -8.26 -40.26 2.97
CA ARG A 187 -8.24 -41.72 2.75
C ARG A 187 -9.55 -42.18 2.10
#